data_AF-A0A9W9T773-F1
#
_entry.id   AF-A0A9W9T773-F1
#
_cell.length_a   1.000
_cell.length_b   1.000
_cell.length_c   1.000
_cell.angle_alpha   90.00
_cell.angle_beta   90.00
_cell.angle_gamma   90.00
#
_symmetry.space_group_name_H-M   'P 1'
#
loop_
_entity.id
_entity.type
_entity.pdbx_description
1 polymer ?
#
loop_
_entity_poly.entity_id
_entity_poly.type
_entity_poly.pdbx_seq_one_letter_code
_entity_poly.pdbx_strand_id
1 'polypeptide(L)'
;MIISPFWLTDKGVDEIVPAEYDIFRRNFMEALVTEEELPQQKDHDGSTPFCLSEIMNRACQSGAFWYIMWMFSIFNHHIKPLFCEEKYDEEFGVVMPFFSEKNVGSIAGRKLADREKI
;
A
#
# COMPACT_ATOMS: atom_id res chain seq x y z
N MET A 1 -8.81 -4.69 2.32
CA MET A 1 -8.23 -5.35 1.12
C MET A 1 -6.72 -5.24 1.24
N ILE A 2 -5.98 -6.33 1.14
CA ILE A 2 -4.52 -6.31 1.23
C ILE A 2 -3.97 -6.34 -0.20
N ILE A 3 -3.12 -5.37 -0.53
CA ILE A 3 -2.54 -5.21 -1.87
C ILE A 3 -1.03 -5.46 -1.85
N SER A 4 -0.48 -5.90 -2.98
CA SER A 4 0.96 -5.97 -3.18
C SER A 4 1.59 -4.59 -2.96
N PRO A 5 2.72 -4.52 -2.24
CA PRO A 5 3.37 -3.24 -1.99
C PRO A 5 3.86 -2.60 -3.30
N PHE A 6 3.53 -1.33 -3.53
CA PHE A 6 3.95 -0.63 -4.75
C PHE A 6 5.47 -0.37 -4.78
N TRP A 7 6.10 -0.24 -3.61
CA TRP A 7 7.54 -0.01 -3.43
C TRP A 7 8.43 -1.21 -3.80
N LEU A 8 7.85 -2.35 -4.23
CA LEU A 8 8.62 -3.52 -4.68
C LEU A 8 9.61 -3.21 -5.82
N THR A 9 9.38 -2.13 -6.57
CA THR A 9 10.21 -1.73 -7.71
C THR A 9 11.08 -0.51 -7.44
N ASP A 10 11.06 0.05 -6.22
CA ASP A 10 11.71 1.33 -5.87
C ASP A 10 11.30 2.51 -6.78
N LYS A 11 10.15 2.39 -7.43
CA LYS A 11 9.58 3.38 -8.33
C LYS A 11 8.38 4.08 -7.69
N GLY A 12 8.16 5.34 -8.07
CA GLY A 12 6.92 6.05 -7.76
C GLY A 12 5.71 5.33 -8.37
N VAL A 13 4.53 5.46 -7.75
CA VAL A 13 3.28 4.81 -8.23
C VAL A 13 2.96 5.14 -9.70
N ASP A 14 3.30 6.35 -10.11
CA ASP A 14 3.17 6.90 -11.46
C ASP A 14 4.21 6.35 -12.46
N GLU A 15 5.34 5.86 -11.97
CA GLU A 15 6.43 5.28 -12.77
C GLU A 15 6.32 3.75 -12.90
N ILE A 16 5.33 3.14 -12.25
CA ILE A 16 5.10 1.69 -12.28
C ILE A 16 4.63 1.26 -13.67
N VAL A 17 5.52 0.57 -14.39
CA VAL A 17 5.15 -0.15 -15.62
C VAL A 17 4.53 -1.50 -15.24
N PRO A 18 3.26 -1.78 -15.61
CA PRO A 18 2.57 -3.00 -15.16
C PRO A 18 3.32 -4.30 -15.46
N ALA A 19 3.92 -4.39 -16.64
CA ALA A 19 4.66 -5.58 -17.08
C ALA A 19 5.94 -5.82 -16.26
N GLU A 20 6.65 -4.76 -15.89
CA GLU A 20 7.86 -4.86 -15.05
C GLU A 20 7.49 -5.21 -13.62
N TYR A 21 6.49 -4.51 -13.06
CA TYR A 21 6.02 -4.74 -11.71
C TYR A 21 5.52 -6.17 -11.50
N ASP A 22 4.83 -6.75 -12.47
CA ASP A 22 4.29 -8.10 -12.36
C ASP A 22 5.39 -9.17 -12.20
N ILE A 23 6.61 -8.92 -12.69
CA ILE A 23 7.76 -9.81 -12.48
C ILE A 23 8.18 -9.79 -11.01
N PHE A 24 8.43 -8.60 -10.44
CA PHE A 24 8.82 -8.45 -9.04
C PHE A 24 7.73 -8.92 -8.08
N ARG A 25 6.47 -8.62 -8.43
CA ARG A 25 5.29 -9.08 -7.70
C ARG A 25 5.26 -10.61 -7.65
N ARG A 26 5.42 -11.31 -8.78
CA ARG A 26 5.44 -12.78 -8.79
C ARG A 26 6.54 -13.36 -7.91
N ASN A 27 7.76 -12.82 -8.01
CA ASN A 27 8.88 -13.26 -7.18
C ASN A 27 8.60 -13.06 -5.68
N PHE A 28 7.99 -11.92 -5.31
CA PHE A 28 7.57 -11.65 -3.94
C PHE A 28 6.49 -12.64 -3.47
N MET A 29 5.50 -12.93 -4.30
CA MET A 29 4.44 -13.89 -3.95
C MET A 29 4.98 -15.31 -3.80
N GLU A 30 5.95 -15.72 -4.63
CA GLU A 30 6.62 -17.01 -4.53
C GLU A 30 7.42 -17.14 -3.22
N ALA A 31 8.14 -16.08 -2.83
CA ALA A 31 8.83 -16.02 -1.54
C ALA A 31 7.84 -16.06 -0.36
N LEU A 32 6.72 -15.36 -0.47
CA LEU A 32 5.67 -15.34 0.56
C LEU A 32 5.03 -16.72 0.74
N VAL A 33 4.69 -17.40 -0.36
CA VAL A 33 4.17 -18.79 -0.32
C VAL A 33 5.18 -19.71 0.33
N THR A 34 6.47 -19.59 -0.03
CA THR A 34 7.53 -20.40 0.57
C THR A 34 7.66 -20.15 2.08
N GLU A 35 7.52 -18.90 2.52
CA GLU A 35 7.54 -18.52 3.94
C GLU A 35 6.30 -19.02 4.68
N GLU A 36 5.12 -18.98 4.06
CA GLU A 36 3.86 -19.50 4.61
C GLU A 36 3.85 -21.04 4.72
N GLU A 37 4.58 -21.73 3.83
CA GLU A 37 4.76 -23.19 3.83
C GLU A 37 5.85 -23.66 4.81
N LEU A 38 6.89 -22.84 5.02
CA LEU A 38 7.85 -23.06 6.10
C LEU A 38 7.11 -22.88 7.41
N PRO A 39 7.18 -23.88 8.30
CA PRO A 39 6.09 -24.28 9.17
C PRO A 39 5.45 -23.10 9.88
N GLN A 40 4.11 -23.06 9.87
CA GLN A 40 3.28 -22.53 10.94
C GLN A 40 3.78 -23.10 12.27
N GLN A 41 4.85 -22.49 12.79
CA GLN A 41 5.54 -22.98 13.95
C GLN A 41 4.70 -22.50 15.13
N LYS A 42 3.71 -23.34 15.45
CA LYS A 42 3.02 -23.40 16.73
C LYS A 42 2.22 -22.13 17.02
N ASP A 43 0.98 -22.06 16.54
CA ASP A 43 -0.05 -21.60 17.46
C ASP A 43 -1.37 -22.34 17.22
N HIS A 44 -1.85 -22.90 18.32
CA HIS A 44 -3.09 -23.59 18.48
C HIS A 44 -4.26 -22.61 18.35
N ASP A 45 -4.99 -22.64 17.24
CA ASP A 45 -6.45 -22.54 17.28
C ASP A 45 -6.99 -23.06 15.95
N GLY A 46 -8.14 -23.72 15.95
CA GLY A 46 -8.73 -24.39 14.79
C GLY A 46 -9.20 -23.46 13.66
N SER A 47 -8.66 -22.23 13.58
CA SER A 47 -8.89 -21.31 12.48
C SER A 47 -8.01 -21.71 11.29
N THR A 48 -8.63 -21.87 10.12
CA THR A 48 -7.93 -21.96 8.83
C THR A 48 -6.77 -20.97 8.75
N PRO A 49 -5.57 -21.39 8.31
CA PRO A 49 -4.46 -20.48 8.09
C PRO A 49 -4.91 -19.36 7.15
N PHE A 50 -4.88 -18.12 7.63
CA PHE A 50 -5.08 -16.98 6.74
C PHE A 50 -3.85 -16.86 5.85
N CYS A 51 -3.96 -17.37 4.63
CA CYS A 51 -2.92 -17.30 3.61
C CYS A 51 -2.92 -15.90 3.00
N LEU A 52 -1.94 -15.09 3.38
CA LEU A 52 -1.75 -13.72 2.92
C LEU A 52 -1.47 -13.69 1.42
N SER A 53 -0.72 -14.67 0.90
CA SER A 53 -0.45 -14.79 -0.53
C SER A 53 -1.73 -14.97 -1.34
N GLU A 54 -2.70 -15.73 -0.84
CA GLU A 54 -3.95 -15.95 -1.55
C GLU A 54 -4.81 -14.67 -1.62
N ILE A 55 -4.88 -13.92 -0.52
CA ILE A 55 -5.64 -12.66 -0.46
C ILE A 55 -5.03 -11.62 -1.40
N MET A 56 -3.71 -11.48 -1.39
CA MET A 56 -3.00 -10.51 -2.24
C MET A 56 -3.09 -10.90 -3.72
N ASN A 57 -3.05 -12.20 -4.06
CA ASN A 57 -3.25 -12.66 -5.44
C ASN A 57 -4.67 -12.36 -5.93
N ARG A 58 -5.71 -12.60 -5.11
CA ARG A 58 -7.10 -12.26 -5.47
C ARG A 58 -7.27 -10.75 -5.70
N ALA A 59 -6.63 -9.92 -4.87
CA ALA A 59 -6.64 -8.46 -5.02
C ALA A 59 -5.96 -7.97 -6.31
N CYS A 60 -4.93 -8.69 -6.79
CA CYS A 60 -4.29 -8.42 -8.06
C CYS A 60 -5.15 -8.88 -9.26
N GLN A 61 -5.71 -10.09 -9.19
CA GLN A 61 -6.54 -10.66 -10.25
C GLN A 61 -7.85 -9.89 -10.47
N SER A 62 -8.45 -9.36 -9.40
CA SER A 62 -9.65 -8.52 -9.50
C SER A 62 -9.39 -7.17 -10.17
N GLY A 63 -8.13 -6.81 -10.42
CA GLY A 63 -7.74 -5.51 -10.96
C GLY A 63 -7.86 -4.35 -9.97
N ALA A 64 -8.31 -4.62 -8.74
CA ALA A 64 -8.48 -3.59 -7.73
C ALA A 64 -7.12 -2.97 -7.30
N PHE A 65 -6.02 -3.73 -7.40
CA PHE A 65 -4.67 -3.17 -7.34
C PHE A 65 -4.43 -2.07 -8.39
N TRP A 66 -4.70 -2.37 -9.66
CA TRP A 66 -4.50 -1.42 -10.78
C TRP A 66 -5.42 -0.21 -10.67
N TYR A 67 -6.64 -0.41 -10.20
CA TYR A 67 -7.59 0.68 -9.98
C TYR A 67 -7.07 1.68 -8.95
N ILE A 68 -6.52 1.21 -7.84
CA ILE A 68 -5.93 2.09 -6.81
C ILE A 68 -4.73 2.85 -7.40
N MET A 69 -3.85 2.19 -8.16
CA MET A 69 -2.70 2.85 -8.79
C MET A 69 -3.13 3.93 -9.78
N TRP A 70 -4.14 3.67 -10.62
CA TRP A 70 -4.68 4.67 -11.53
C TRP A 70 -5.30 5.84 -10.76
N MET A 71 -6.04 5.59 -9.69
CA MET A 71 -6.60 6.67 -8.86
C MET A 71 -5.51 7.60 -8.32
N PHE A 72 -4.37 7.06 -7.88
CA PHE A 72 -3.20 7.85 -7.47
C PHE A 72 -2.59 8.65 -8.63
N SER A 73 -2.48 8.05 -9.82
CA SER A 73 -1.99 8.75 -11.01
C SER A 73 -2.89 9.92 -11.42
N ILE A 74 -4.22 9.73 -11.44
CA ILE A 74 -5.18 10.82 -11.70
C ILE A 74 -5.03 11.92 -10.65
N PHE A 75 -4.93 11.53 -9.38
CA PHE A 75 -4.77 12.50 -8.32
C PHE A 75 -3.51 13.34 -8.50
N ASN A 76 -2.36 12.71 -8.74
CA ASN A 76 -1.09 13.42 -8.92
C ASN A 76 -1.06 14.27 -10.20
N HIS A 77 -1.65 13.82 -11.31
CA HIS A 77 -1.53 14.50 -12.59
C HIS A 77 -2.63 15.54 -12.85
N HIS A 78 -3.82 15.36 -12.29
CA HIS A 78 -4.98 16.21 -12.59
C HIS A 78 -5.52 16.97 -11.38
N ILE A 79 -5.46 16.39 -10.19
CA ILE A 79 -6.06 16.99 -9.00
C ILE A 79 -5.04 17.84 -8.25
N LYS A 80 -3.86 17.29 -7.98
CA LYS A 80 -2.77 17.95 -7.25
C LYS A 80 -2.35 19.29 -7.88
N PRO A 81 -2.19 19.43 -9.22
CA PRO A 81 -1.82 20.71 -9.81
C PRO A 81 -2.86 21.83 -9.64
N LEU A 82 -4.12 21.49 -9.34
CA LEU A 82 -5.16 22.49 -9.07
C LEU A 82 -5.01 23.14 -7.68
N PHE A 83 -4.29 22.48 -6.77
CA PHE A 83 -4.16 22.92 -5.38
C PHE A 83 -2.73 23.33 -5.01
N CYS A 84 -1.72 22.77 -5.68
CA CYS A 84 -0.31 23.12 -5.47
C CYS A 84 0.39 23.31 -6.81
N GLU A 85 1.07 24.45 -6.97
CA GLU A 85 2.06 24.62 -8.03
C GLU A 85 3.23 23.64 -7.82
N GLU A 86 3.84 23.16 -8.91
CA GLU A 86 4.92 22.16 -8.92
C GLU A 86 6.09 22.47 -7.96
N LYS A 87 6.26 23.74 -7.59
CA LYS A 87 7.28 24.21 -6.64
C LYS A 87 7.10 23.69 -5.21
N TYR A 88 5.92 23.21 -4.85
CA TYR A 88 5.56 22.83 -3.47
C TYR A 88 5.44 21.32 -3.25
N ASP A 89 6.08 20.50 -4.10
CA ASP A 89 5.91 19.04 -4.08
C ASP A 89 6.33 18.38 -2.76
N GLU A 90 7.44 18.85 -2.17
CA GLU A 90 7.94 18.36 -0.88
C GLU A 90 7.00 18.73 0.29
N GLU A 91 6.36 19.90 0.21
CA GLU A 91 5.43 20.39 1.24
C GLU A 91 4.05 19.75 1.11
N PHE A 92 3.70 19.25 -0.08
CA PHE A 92 2.42 18.59 -0.34
C PHE A 92 2.24 17.33 0.51
N GLY A 93 3.32 16.61 0.84
CA GLY A 93 3.27 15.43 1.73
C GLY A 93 2.68 15.73 3.12
N VAL A 94 2.80 16.98 3.60
CA VAL A 94 2.25 17.42 4.89
C VAL A 94 0.74 17.65 4.81
N VAL A 95 0.25 18.07 3.64
CA VAL A 95 -1.17 18.44 3.44
C VAL A 95 -1.98 17.27 2.86
N MET A 96 -1.34 16.36 2.13
CA MET A 96 -1.94 15.19 1.47
C MET A 96 -2.88 14.36 2.39
N PRO A 97 -2.55 14.09 3.66
CA PRO A 97 -3.44 13.36 4.55
C PRO A 97 -4.80 14.05 4.74
N PHE A 98 -4.83 15.39 4.78
CA PHE A 98 -6.07 16.17 4.97
C PHE A 98 -7.02 16.08 3.78
N PHE A 99 -6.53 15.73 2.60
CA PHE A 99 -7.35 15.45 1.42
C PHE A 99 -7.89 14.02 1.39
N SER A 100 -7.19 13.08 2.01
CA SER A 100 -7.48 11.65 1.91
C SER A 100 -8.34 11.11 3.06
N GLU A 101 -8.27 11.73 4.24
CA GLU A 101 -8.94 11.21 5.44
C GLU A 101 -9.56 12.33 6.30
N LYS A 102 -10.66 12.02 6.98
CA LYS A 102 -11.31 12.94 7.92
C LYS A 102 -10.68 12.81 9.30
N ASN A 103 -10.56 13.93 10.03
CA ASN A 103 -10.02 13.98 11.40
C ASN A 103 -8.54 13.57 11.54
N VAL A 104 -7.70 13.85 10.54
CA VAL A 104 -6.25 13.55 10.57
C VAL A 104 -5.57 14.05 11.84
N GLY A 105 -5.91 15.25 12.31
CA GLY A 105 -5.34 15.82 13.54
C GLY A 105 -5.62 14.99 14.80
N SER A 106 -6.81 14.39 14.90
CA SER A 106 -7.14 13.54 16.05
C SER A 106 -6.46 12.16 15.97
N ILE A 107 -6.24 11.65 14.76
CA ILE A 107 -5.47 10.42 14.52
C ILE A 107 -4.00 10.65 14.87
N ALA A 108 -3.41 11.75 14.42
CA ALA A 108 -2.04 12.13 14.72
C ALA A 108 -1.84 12.34 16.24
N GLY A 109 -2.76 13.07 16.89
CA GLY A 109 -2.74 13.27 18.34
C GLY A 109 -2.81 11.96 19.14
N ARG A 110 -3.66 11.01 18.74
CA ARG A 110 -3.71 9.68 19.37
C ARG A 110 -2.41 8.90 19.20
N LYS A 111 -1.81 8.90 18.00
CA LYS A 111 -0.54 8.22 17.73
C LYS A 111 0.62 8.81 18.55
N LEU A 112 0.65 10.13 18.70
CA LEU A 112 1.66 10.80 19.53
C LEU A 112 1.49 10.43 21.01
N ALA A 113 0.24 10.43 21.52
CA ALA A 113 -0.06 10.05 22.90
C ALA A 113 0.25 8.58 23.22
N ASP A 114 0.12 7.67 22.25
CA ASP A 114 0.54 6.28 22.40
C ASP A 114 2.07 6.14 22.49
N ARG A 115 2.81 6.96 21.75
CA ARG A 115 4.29 6.95 21.76
C ARG A 115 4.87 7.45 23.08
N GLU A 116 4.20 8.38 23.76
CA GLU A 116 4.62 8.87 25.09
C GLU A 116 4.40 7.86 26.21
N LYS A 117 3.66 6.76 25.96
CA LYS A 117 3.34 5.72 26.95
C LYS A 117 4.24 4.48 26.86
N ILE A 118 5.21 4.47 25.94
CA ILE A 118 6.23 3.42 25.76
C ILE A 118 7.58 3.95 26.24
#